data_AF-Q21F53-F1
#
_entry.id   AF-Q21F53-F1
#
_cell.length_a   1.000
_cell.length_b   1.000
_cell.length_c   1.000
_cell.angle_alpha   90.00
_cell.angle_beta   90.00
_cell.angle_gamma   90.00
#
_symmetry.space_group_name_H-M   'P 1'
#
loop_
_entity.id
_entity.type
_entity.pdbx_description
1 polymer ?
#
loop_
_entity_poly.entity_id
_entity_poly.type
_entity_poly.pdbx_seq_one_letter_code
_entity_poly.pdbx_strand_id
1 'polypeptide(L)' 'MESDIIYQGSQFFVGVGTLALINCVLAQSKNRSGLLWFFISLFIGPLATLIIAVLDKLPEHGG' A
#
# COMPACT_ATOMS: atom_id res chain seq x y z
N MET A 1 0.71 -30.64 7.57
CA MET A 1 1.66 -29.54 7.84
C MET A 1 2.04 -28.86 6.52
N GLU A 2 2.53 -29.58 5.51
CA GLU A 2 2.85 -29.03 4.16
C GLU A 2 1.75 -28.16 3.52
N SER A 3 0.50 -28.64 3.54
CA SER A 3 -0.66 -27.94 2.96
C SER A 3 -0.96 -26.61 3.65
N ASP A 4 -0.66 -26.52 4.94
CA ASP A 4 -0.90 -25.34 5.76
C ASP A 4 0.10 -24.23 5.39
N ILE A 5 1.37 -24.59 5.14
CA ILE A 5 2.41 -23.64 4.71
C ILE A 5 2.07 -23.02 3.35
N ILE A 6 1.58 -23.82 2.39
CA ILE A 6 1.16 -23.32 1.06
C ILE A 6 -0.08 -22.43 1.17
N TYR A 7 -1.04 -22.78 2.02
CA TYR A 7 -2.23 -21.97 2.27
C TYR A 7 -1.86 -20.60 2.89
N GLN A 8 -1.01 -20.59 3.92
CA GLN A 8 -0.53 -19.35 4.55
C GLN A 8 0.26 -18.47 3.57
N GLY A 9 1.13 -19.06 2.73
CA GLY A 9 1.89 -18.33 1.71
C GLY A 9 0.99 -17.66 0.67
N SER A 10 -0.07 -18.33 0.24
CA SER A 10 -1.07 -17.78 -0.69
C SER A 10 -1.84 -16.60 -0.07
N GLN A 11 -2.26 -16.73 1.19
CA GLN A 11 -2.93 -15.63 1.91
C GLN A 11 -2.01 -14.42 2.09
N PHE A 12 -0.72 -14.64 2.38
CA PHE A 12 0.26 -13.56 2.50
C PHE A 12 0.44 -12.79 1.19
N PHE A 13 0.53 -13.49 0.05
CA PHE A 13 0.65 -12.86 -1.28
C PHE A 13 -0.56 -12.00 -1.63
N VAL A 14 -1.77 -12.53 -1.41
CA VAL A 14 -3.02 -11.77 -1.62
C VAL A 14 -3.08 -10.58 -0.66
N GLY A 15 -2.71 -10.77 0.61
CA GLY A 15 -2.68 -9.73 1.63
C GLY A 15 -1.75 -8.56 1.27
N VAL A 16 -0.55 -8.85 0.76
CA VAL A 16 0.39 -7.81 0.29
C VAL A 16 -0.18 -7.03 -0.89
N GLY A 17 -0.82 -7.70 -1.85
CA GLY A 17 -1.48 -7.04 -2.99
C GLY A 17 -2.64 -6.14 -2.57
N THR A 18 -3.52 -6.62 -1.68
CA THR A 18 -4.63 -5.84 -1.13
C THR A 18 -4.14 -4.64 -0.32
N LEU A 19 -3.13 -4.82 0.53
CA LEU A 19 -2.50 -3.73 1.29
C LEU A 19 -1.91 -2.65 0.38
N ALA A 20 -1.26 -3.05 -0.73
CA ALA A 20 -0.72 -2.12 -1.69
C ALA A 20 -1.81 -1.27 -2.38
N LEU A 21 -2.97 -1.87 -2.69
CA LEU A 21 -4.12 -1.14 -3.23
C LEU A 21 -4.72 -0.15 -2.21
N ILE A 22 -4.82 -0.53 -0.94
CA ILE A 22 -5.31 0.37 0.12
C ILE A 22 -4.36 1.57 0.28
N ASN A 23 -3.05 1.32 0.33
CA ASN A 23 -2.04 2.37 0.42
C ASN A 23 -2.05 3.29 -0.82
N CYS A 24 -2.32 2.76 -2.01
CA CYS A 24 -2.52 3.55 -3.22
C CYS A 24 -3.69 4.56 -3.08
N VAL A 25 -4.84 4.12 -2.55
CA VAL A 25 -6.00 4.99 -2.35
C VAL A 25 -5.74 6.03 -1.25
N LEU A 26 -5.08 5.63 -0.16
CA LEU A 26 -4.67 6.55 0.92
C LEU A 26 -3.71 7.64 0.44
N ALA A 27 -2.78 7.29 -0.46
CA ALA A 27 -1.89 8.26 -1.09
C ALA A 27 -2.65 9.23 -2.01
N GLN A 28 -3.60 8.72 -2.81
CA GLN A 28 -4.43 9.55 -3.69
C GLN A 28 -5.29 10.54 -2.91
N SER A 29 -5.89 10.14 -1.78
CA SER A 29 -6.67 11.06 -0.93
C SER A 29 -5.82 12.19 -0.34
N LYS A 30 -4.49 12.00 -0.28
CA LYS A 30 -3.51 13.01 0.13
C LYS A 30 -2.90 13.81 -1.03
N ASN A 31 -3.50 13.80 -2.22
CA ASN A 31 -2.99 14.49 -3.41
C ASN A 31 -1.59 14.00 -3.84
N ARG A 32 -1.26 12.73 -3.59
CA ARG A 32 0.00 12.09 -4.01
C ARG A 32 -0.28 11.07 -5.11
N SER A 33 0.75 10.73 -5.87
CA SER A 33 0.66 9.71 -6.92
C SER A 33 0.36 8.33 -6.33
N GLY A 34 -0.88 7.86 -6.48
CA GLY A 34 -1.31 6.55 -6.00
C GLY A 34 -0.50 5.39 -6.56
N LEU A 35 -0.23 5.42 -7.87
CA LEU A 35 0.53 4.37 -8.55
C LEU A 35 1.96 4.25 -8.03
N LEU A 36 2.61 5.37 -7.73
CA LEU A 36 3.95 5.36 -7.14
C LEU A 36 3.91 4.71 -5.75
N TRP A 37 2.91 5.05 -4.94
CA TRP A 37 2.71 4.46 -3.61
C TRP A 37 2.25 3.01 -3.63
N PHE A 38 1.56 2.56 -4.68
CA PHE A 38 1.24 1.16 -4.93
C PHE A 38 2.52 0.32 -5.07
N PHE A 39 3.43 0.72 -5.97
CA PHE A 39 4.69 0.00 -6.17
C PHE A 39 5.56 0.04 -4.92
N ILE A 40 5.67 1.18 -4.24
CA ILE A 40 6.40 1.28 -2.97
C ILE A 40 5.84 0.29 -1.93
N SER A 41 4.51 0.17 -1.84
CA SER A 41 3.87 -0.74 -0.89
C SER A 41 4.10 -2.21 -1.21
N LEU A 42 4.34 -2.57 -2.47
CA LEU A 42 4.66 -3.94 -2.86
C LEU A 42 6.04 -4.39 -2.33
N PHE A 43 6.98 -3.45 -2.15
CA PHE A 43 8.32 -3.72 -1.62
C PHE A 43 8.44 -3.50 -0.10
N ILE A 44 7.81 -2.44 0.41
CA ILE A 44 7.98 -1.97 1.79
C ILE A 44 6.80 -2.40 2.69
N GLY A 45 5.71 -2.90 2.11
CA GLY A 45 4.58 -3.47 2.82
C GLY A 45 3.87 -2.46 3.73
N PRO A 46 3.47 -2.86 4.96
CA PRO A 46 2.76 -2.00 5.91
C PRO A 46 3.51 -0.73 6.31
N LEU A 47 4.85 -0.70 6.16
CA LEU A 47 5.63 0.49 6.48
C LEU A 47 5.30 1.65 5.52
N ALA A 48 4.89 1.38 4.28
CA ALA A 48 4.38 2.41 3.38
C ALA A 48 3.12 3.11 3.93
N THR A 49 2.28 2.39 4.66
CA THR A 49 1.08 2.94 5.32
C THR A 49 1.46 3.95 6.39
N LEU A 50 2.47 3.65 7.21
CA LEU A 50 2.95 4.57 8.25
C LEU A 50 3.49 5.86 7.64
N ILE A 51 4.22 5.77 6.53
CA ILE A 51 4.74 6.96 5.84
C ILE A 51 3.57 7.78 5.28
N ILE A 52 2.59 7.18 4.61
CA ILE A 52 1.41 7.90 4.10
C ILE A 52 0.62 8.55 5.25
N ALA A 53 0.49 7.87 6.39
CA ALA A 53 -0.28 8.35 7.53
C ALA A 53 0.30 9.64 8.12
N VAL A 54 1.63 9.72 8.26
CA VAL A 54 2.31 10.89 8.84
C VAL A 54 2.53 12.03 7.85
N LEU A 55 2.54 11.74 6.55
CA LEU A 55 2.72 12.77 5.52
C LEU A 55 1.50 13.67 5.42
N ASP A 56 1.69 14.98 5.41
CA ASP A 56 0.60 15.91 5.13
C ASP A 56 0.09 15.80 3.68
N LYS A 57 -1.18 16.20 3.50
CA LYS A 57 -1.83 16.32 2.18
C LYS A 57 -1.06 17.35 1.37
N LEU A 58 -0.68 17.01 0.13
CA LEU A 58 -0.06 17.99 -0.75
C LEU A 58 -1.06 19.11 -1.08
N PRO A 59 -0.58 20.36 -1.26
CA PRO A 59 -1.42 21.42 -1.78
C PRO A 59 -1.99 20.98 -3.13
N GLU A 60 -3.29 21.21 -3.31
CA GLU A 60 -3.90 21.05 -4.62
C GLU A 60 -3.19 22.00 -5.57
N HIS A 61 -2.82 21.51 -6.76
CA HIS A 61 -2.37 22.41 -7.82
C HIS A 61 -3.58 23.25 -8.21
N GLY A 62 -3.66 24.46 -7.66
CA GLY A 62 -4.69 25.44 -8.01
C GLY A 62 -4.62 25.73 -9.50
N GLY A 63 -5.77 25.57 -10.17
CA GLY A 63 -6.11 26.30 -11.39
C GLY A 63 -6.75 27.62 -11.04
#